data_AF-A0A543J7N4-F1
#
_entry.id   AF-A0A543J7N4-F1
#
_cell.length_a   1.000
_cell.length_b   1.000
_cell.length_c   1.000
_cell.angle_alpha   90.00
_cell.angle_beta   90.00
_cell.angle_gamma   90.00
#
_symmetry.space_group_name_H-M   'P 1'
#
loop_
_entity.id
_entity.type
_entity.pdbx_description
1 polymer ?
#
loop_
_entity_poly.entity_id
_entity_poly.type
_entity_poly.pdbx_seq_one_letter_code
_entity_poly.pdbx_strand_id
1 'polypeptide(L)' 'MDSTPRPGHGAIVTYLNPDVHDPAAFLCGIVVGAHVVDPKTDHAWVPVLLPDGTLSVLDSRHIIEVRASDEP' A
#
# COMPACT_ATOMS: atom_id res chain seq x y z
N MET A 1 -19.36 6.65 -2.50
CA MET A 1 -18.59 6.58 -1.24
C MET A 1 -17.55 5.52 -1.47
N ASP A 2 -16.28 5.92 -1.53
CA ASP A 2 -15.17 5.00 -1.76
C ASP A 2 -14.89 4.28 -0.44
N SER A 3 -15.43 3.08 -0.31
CA SER A 3 -15.40 2.27 0.92
C SER A 3 -14.07 1.52 1.09
N THR A 4 -13.06 1.87 0.31
CA THR A 4 -11.77 1.20 0.32
C THR A 4 -11.12 1.43 1.70
N PRO A 5 -10.91 0.39 2.51
CA PRO A 5 -10.33 0.53 3.84
C PRO A 5 -8.97 1.21 3.70
N ARG A 6 -8.82 2.37 4.35
CA ARG A 6 -7.57 3.12 4.37
C ARG A 6 -6.62 2.45 5.35
N PRO A 7 -5.55 1.77 4.89
CA PRO A 7 -4.64 1.07 5.79
C PRO A 7 -3.95 2.07 6.72
N GLY A 8 -4.05 1.86 8.02
CA GLY A 8 -3.36 2.68 9.01
C GLY A 8 -1.84 2.49 8.97
N HIS A 9 -1.11 3.38 9.62
CA HIS A 9 0.32 3.18 9.88
C HIS A 9 0.55 1.84 10.59
N GLY A 10 1.58 1.10 10.19
CA GLY A 10 1.89 -0.24 10.69
C GLY A 10 1.09 -1.36 10.05
N ALA A 11 0.03 -1.07 9.30
CA ALA A 11 -0.72 -2.12 8.60
C ALA A 11 0.15 -2.81 7.55
N ILE A 12 0.02 -4.13 7.46
CA ILE A 12 0.64 -4.93 6.40
C ILE A 12 -0.33 -4.95 5.23
N VAL A 13 0.13 -4.54 4.06
CA VAL A 13 -0.68 -4.51 2.84
C VAL A 13 -0.14 -5.48 1.81
N THR A 14 -1.03 -6.19 1.13
CA THR A 14 -0.71 -6.96 -0.08
C THR A 14 -1.30 -6.21 -1.27
N TYR A 15 -0.52 -6.04 -2.33
CA TYR A 15 -0.93 -5.27 -3.50
C TYR A 15 -0.42 -5.85 -4.81
N LEU A 16 -1.10 -5.52 -5.91
CA LEU A 16 -0.70 -5.94 -7.25
C LEU A 16 0.63 -5.27 -7.65
N ASN A 17 1.60 -6.07 -8.06
CA ASN A 17 2.87 -5.55 -8.55
C ASN A 17 2.67 -4.84 -9.90
N PRO A 18 2.95 -3.54 -10.02
CA PRO A 18 2.85 -2.85 -11.30
C PRO A 18 4.03 -3.18 -12.25
N ASP A 19 5.12 -3.78 -11.74
CA ASP A 19 6.25 -4.18 -12.57
C ASP A 19 5.94 -5.46 -13.34
N VAL A 20 5.76 -5.33 -14.66
CA VAL A 20 5.48 -6.45 -15.57
C VAL A 20 6.70 -7.34 -15.83
N HIS A 21 7.89 -6.92 -15.42
CA HIS A 21 9.13 -7.69 -15.55
C HIS A 21 9.47 -8.48 -14.29
N ASP A 22 8.83 -8.19 -13.16
CA ASP A 22 8.98 -8.94 -11.93
C ASP A 22 8.09 -10.21 -11.97
N PRO A 23 8.63 -11.40 -11.65
CA PRO A 23 7.84 -12.63 -11.61
C PRO A 23 6.77 -12.64 -10.50
N ALA A 24 6.87 -11.80 -9.47
CA ALA A 24 5.91 -11.71 -8.38
C ALA A 24 4.70 -10.86 -8.77
N ALA A 25 3.54 -11.51 -8.96
CA ALA A 25 2.28 -10.81 -9.25
C ALA A 25 1.78 -9.93 -8.10
N PHE A 26 2.14 -10.27 -6.86
CA PHE A 26 1.75 -9.54 -5.66
C PHE A 26 2.96 -9.27 -4.79
N LEU A 27 2.99 -8.08 -4.21
CA LEU A 27 3.99 -7.66 -3.23
C LEU A 27 3.32 -7.38 -1.90
N CYS A 28 4.12 -7.44 -0.84
CA CYS A 28 3.68 -7.16 0.51
C CYS A 28 4.64 -6.17 1.17
N GLY A 29 4.09 -5.24 1.96
CA GLY A 29 4.88 -4.28 2.71
C GLY A 29 4.10 -3.64 3.84
N ILE A 30 4.78 -2.79 4.60
CA ILE A 30 4.23 -2.14 5.80
C ILE A 30 3.94 -0.67 5.47
N VAL A 31 2.78 -0.16 5.85
CA VAL A 31 2.46 1.26 5.72
C VAL A 31 3.26 2.07 6.74
N VAL A 32 4.09 3.00 6.27
CA VAL A 32 5.04 3.76 7.12
C VAL A 32 4.74 5.25 7.20
N GLY A 33 3.51 5.69 6.86
CA GLY A 33 3.16 7.10 6.96
C GLY A 33 1.71 7.42 6.64
N ALA A 34 1.42 8.73 6.60
CA ALA A 34 0.11 9.25 6.24
C ALA A 34 -0.18 9.05 4.74
N HIS A 35 -1.46 8.93 4.42
CA HIS A 35 -1.91 8.87 3.03
C HIS A 35 -1.79 10.24 2.39
N VAL A 36 -1.36 10.26 1.14
CA VAL A 36 -1.29 11.46 0.31
C VAL A 36 -2.38 11.37 -0.73
N VAL A 37 -3.17 12.42 -0.90
CA VAL A 37 -4.16 12.49 -1.97
C VAL A 37 -3.59 13.30 -3.11
N ASP A 38 -3.59 12.74 -4.33
CA ASP A 38 -3.22 13.48 -5.53
C ASP A 38 -4.34 14.49 -5.87
N PRO A 39 -4.08 15.81 -5.81
CA PRO A 39 -5.13 16.82 -6.03
C PRO A 39 -5.66 16.84 -7.47
N LYS A 40 -4.95 16.23 -8.43
CA LYS A 40 -5.38 16.18 -9.83
C LYS A 40 -6.33 15.01 -10.09
N THR A 41 -6.08 13.88 -9.47
CA THR A 41 -6.83 12.63 -9.73
C THR A 41 -7.77 12.24 -8.60
N ASP A 42 -7.62 12.84 -7.42
CA ASP A 42 -8.27 12.46 -6.15
C ASP A 42 -7.93 11.03 -5.69
N HIS A 43 -6.84 10.45 -6.22
CA HIS A 43 -6.38 9.13 -5.81
C HIS A 43 -5.62 9.21 -4.50
N ALA A 44 -5.87 8.25 -3.61
CA ALA A 44 -5.10 8.08 -2.38
C ALA A 44 -3.87 7.21 -2.63
N TRP A 45 -2.73 7.73 -2.23
CA TRP A 45 -1.41 7.12 -2.30
C TRP A 45 -0.89 6.82 -0.90
N VAL A 46 -0.29 5.65 -0.72
CA VAL A 46 0.12 5.12 0.57
C VAL A 46 1.63 4.84 0.53
N PRO A 47 2.43 5.40 1.45
CA PRO A 47 3.83 5.04 1.57
C PRO A 47 3.99 3.64 2.19
N VAL A 48 4.67 2.74 1.50
CA VAL A 48 4.87 1.34 1.88
C VAL A 48 6.37 1.04 1.93
N LEU A 49 6.82 0.44 3.03
CA LEU A 49 8.17 -0.11 3.19
C LEU A 49 8.15 -1.60 2.84
N LEU A 50 8.99 -1.98 1.90
CA LEU A 50 9.17 -3.36 1.46
C LEU A 50 10.18 -4.11 2.33
N PRO A 51 10.17 -5.47 2.30
CA PRO A 51 11.08 -6.28 3.12
C PRO A 51 12.57 -6.07 2.83
N ASP A 52 12.91 -5.58 1.64
CA ASP A 52 14.28 -5.23 1.23
C ASP A 52 14.74 -3.85 1.74
N GLY A 53 13.86 -3.12 2.44
CA GLY A 53 14.10 -1.77 2.93
C GLY A 53 13.76 -0.66 1.92
N THR A 54 13.26 -1.02 0.74
CA THR A 54 12.83 -0.05 -0.28
C THR A 54 11.54 0.63 0.15
N LEU A 55 11.52 1.97 0.10
CA LEU A 55 10.32 2.76 0.30
C LEU A 55 9.65 3.03 -1.06
N SER A 56 8.38 2.66 -1.18
CA SER A 56 7.56 2.86 -2.37
C SER A 56 6.30 3.65 -2.04
N VAL A 57 5.72 4.31 -3.04
CA VAL A 57 4.45 5.04 -2.91
C VAL A 57 3.44 4.35 -3.81
N LEU A 58 2.41 3.77 -3.18
CA LEU A 58 1.47 2.87 -3.81
C LEU A 58 0.10 3.53 -3.99
N ASP A 59 -0.51 3.43 -5.17
CA ASP A 59 -1.93 3.76 -5.33
C ASP A 59 -2.77 2.74 -4.55
N SER A 60 -3.54 3.24 -3.59
CA SER A 60 -4.38 2.43 -2.69
C SER A 60 -5.34 1.49 -3.42
N ARG A 61 -5.67 1.76 -4.69
CA ARG A 61 -6.53 0.89 -5.52
C ARG A 61 -5.89 -0.44 -5.90
N HIS A 62 -4.57 -0.55 -5.83
CA HIS A 62 -3.86 -1.80 -6.08
C HIS A 62 -3.78 -2.68 -4.83
N ILE A 63 -4.21 -2.19 -3.67
CA ILE A 63 -4.23 -2.97 -2.42
C ILE A 63 -5.39 -3.97 -2.50
N ILE A 64 -5.05 -5.25 -2.37
CA ILE A 64 -6.01 -6.36 -2.40
C ILE A 64 -6.28 -6.94 -1.02
N GLU A 65 -5.39 -6.70 -0.06
CA GLU A 65 -5.52 -7.17 1.31
C GLU A 65 -4.86 -6.18 2.28
N VAL A 66 -5.52 -5.95 3.42
CA VAL A 66 -4.97 -5.19 4.55
C VAL A 66 -5.06 -6.05 5.79
N ARG A 67 -3.92 -6.23 6.47
CA ARG A 67 -3.86 -6.85 7.80
C ARG A 67 -3.44 -5.79 8.81
N ALA A 68 -4.19 -5.71 9.91
CA ALA A 68 -3.76 -4.91 11.04
C ALA A 68 -2.43 -5.46 11.56
N SER A 69 -1.56 -4.56 12.02
CA SER A 69 -0.47 -5.00 12.89
C SER A 69 -1.13 -5.53 14.16
N ASP A 70 -0.94 -6.80 14.49
CA ASP A 70 -1.18 -7.28 15.84
C ASP A 70 -0.18 -6.54 16.74
N GLU A 71 -0.60 -5.43 17.34
CA GLU A 71 0.07 -4.92 18.54
C GLU A 71 -0.35 -5.84 19.70
N PRO A 72 0.60 -6.43 20.44
CA PRO A 72 0.30 -7.04 21.74
C PRO A 72 -0.08 -6.00 22.81
#